data_AF-A0A2V0Q5L6-F1
#
_entry.id   AF-A0A2V0Q5L6-F1
#
_cell.length_a   1.000
_cell.length_b   1.000
_cell.length_c   1.000
_cell.angle_alpha   90.00
_cell.angle_beta   90.00
_cell.angle_gamma   90.00
#
_symmetry.space_group_name_H-M   'P 1'
#
loop_
_entity.id
_entity.type
_entity.pdbx_description
1 polymer ?
#
loop_
_entity_poly.entity_id
_entity_poly.type
_entity_poly.pdbx_seq_one_letter_code
_entity_poly.pdbx_strand_id
1 'polypeptide(L)'
;MRFAQLAAYSKFWIYINLGGKWIFLIFTPFYALISLAMHIASKNSNTKVDFLEAFIGGSYFISLPFLLCWLIGHIVINHFPRIWFRPPKGPLWELNRRTGLVTIFGYKRHRKERVIDEFIAPFYEFDAYMITTHDRHGCYHGLLLQHRYEEQRINFHALLGPDDFQQRPCALWDFLQNYMDTSGPIPDIPLFVSAS
;
A
#
# COMPACT_ATOMS: atom_id res chain seq x y z
N MET A 1 -12.81 -15.99 0.16
CA MET A 1 -12.11 -14.69 0.28
C MET A 1 -10.67 -14.88 -0.18
N ARG A 2 -10.14 -13.99 -1.03
CA ARG A 2 -8.76 -14.06 -1.55
C ARG A 2 -8.06 -12.75 -1.25
N PHE A 3 -6.84 -12.81 -0.72
CA PHE A 3 -6.04 -11.61 -0.47
C PHE A 3 -4.77 -11.64 -1.30
N ALA A 4 -4.54 -10.59 -2.09
CA ALA A 4 -3.34 -10.45 -2.91
C ALA A 4 -2.67 -9.12 -2.59
N GLN A 5 -1.36 -9.15 -2.32
CA GLN A 5 -0.60 -7.93 -2.06
C GLN A 5 -0.17 -7.28 -3.37
N LEU A 6 -0.42 -5.97 -3.49
CA LEU A 6 0.02 -5.18 -4.63
C LEU A 6 1.54 -5.25 -4.81
N ALA A 7 2.00 -5.44 -6.05
CA ALA A 7 3.42 -5.55 -6.36
C ALA A 7 4.19 -4.27 -5.94
N ALA A 8 5.39 -4.43 -5.36
CA ALA A 8 6.22 -3.30 -4.91
C ALA A 8 6.52 -2.28 -6.01
N TYR A 9 6.67 -2.75 -7.26
CA TYR A 9 6.84 -1.89 -8.44
C TYR A 9 5.62 -0.99 -8.69
N SER A 10 4.41 -1.52 -8.48
CA SER A 10 3.19 -0.74 -8.63
C SER A 10 3.11 0.36 -7.56
N LYS A 11 3.49 0.05 -6.32
CA LYS A 11 3.56 1.04 -5.23
C LYS A 11 4.56 2.17 -5.52
N PHE A 12 5.73 1.85 -6.08
CA PHE A 12 6.79 2.81 -6.39
C PHE A 12 6.31 3.96 -7.31
N TRP A 13 5.63 3.64 -8.40
CA TRP A 13 5.11 4.65 -9.33
C TRP A 13 3.95 5.48 -8.75
N ILE A 14 3.13 4.91 -7.87
CA ILE A 14 2.14 5.69 -7.10
C ILE A 14 2.86 6.72 -6.24
N TYR A 15 3.92 6.33 -5.54
CA TYR A 15 4.72 7.25 -4.73
C TYR A 15 5.42 8.32 -5.57
N ILE A 16 5.94 7.98 -6.76
CA ILE A 16 6.50 8.96 -7.70
C ILE A 16 5.46 10.01 -8.11
N ASN A 17 4.28 9.57 -8.54
CA ASN A 17 3.25 10.48 -9.02
C ASN A 17 2.69 11.36 -7.89
N LEU A 18 2.38 10.75 -6.74
CA LEU A 18 1.81 11.47 -5.60
C LEU A 18 2.86 12.38 -4.95
N GLY A 19 4.07 11.85 -4.69
CA GLY A 19 5.17 12.58 -4.09
C GLY A 19 5.66 13.72 -4.98
N GLY A 20 5.85 13.47 -6.28
CA GLY A 20 6.26 14.50 -7.24
C GLY A 20 5.28 15.67 -7.29
N LYS A 21 3.97 15.39 -7.29
CA LYS A 21 2.92 16.42 -7.27
C LYS A 21 3.00 17.31 -6.03
N TRP A 22 3.05 16.71 -4.84
CA TRP A 22 3.05 17.47 -3.58
C TRP A 22 4.36 18.24 -3.38
N ILE A 23 5.50 17.65 -3.73
CA ILE A 23 6.81 18.33 -3.67
C ILE A 23 6.81 19.54 -4.61
N PHE A 24 6.36 19.39 -5.85
CA PHE A 24 6.27 20.51 -6.79
C PHE A 24 5.35 21.62 -6.29
N LEU A 25 4.17 21.27 -5.76
CA LEU A 25 3.20 22.23 -5.24
C LEU A 25 3.68 23.01 -4.01
N ILE A 26 4.55 22.44 -3.19
CA ILE A 26 5.08 23.10 -1.99
C ILE A 26 6.33 23.91 -2.30
N PHE A 27 7.29 23.34 -3.03
CA PHE A 27 8.59 23.99 -3.27
C PHE A 27 8.51 25.15 -4.26
N THR A 28 7.67 25.08 -5.30
CA THR A 28 7.53 26.15 -6.29
C THR A 28 7.05 27.48 -5.70
N PRO A 29 5.94 27.54 -4.92
CA PRO A 29 5.52 28.80 -4.31
C PRO A 29 6.48 29.27 -3.21
N PHE A 30 7.10 28.35 -2.47
CA PHE A 30 8.11 28.72 -1.48
C PHE A 30 9.33 29.40 -2.13
N TYR A 31 9.81 28.88 -3.26
CA TYR A 31 10.87 29.50 -4.02
C TYR A 31 10.46 30.85 -4.63
N ALA A 32 9.22 30.98 -5.11
CA ALA A 32 8.67 32.25 -5.58
C ALA A 32 8.72 33.32 -4.47
N LEU A 33 8.35 32.98 -3.23
CA LEU A 33 8.43 33.90 -2.09
C LEU A 33 9.87 34.34 -1.79
N ILE A 34 10.84 33.43 -1.87
CA ILE A 34 12.26 33.76 -1.68
C ILE A 34 12.73 34.74 -2.77
N SER A 35 12.41 34.48 -4.03
CA SER A 35 12.78 35.37 -5.14
C SER A 35 12.12 36.76 -5.01
N LEU A 36 10.89 36.83 -4.49
CA LEU A 36 10.20 38.08 -4.21
C LEU A 36 10.88 38.86 -3.07
N ALA A 37 11.23 38.18 -1.98
CA ALA A 37 11.94 38.79 -0.86
C ALA A 37 13.32 39.32 -1.28
N MET A 38 14.04 38.56 -2.12
CA MET A 38 15.31 38.99 -2.70
C MET A 38 15.17 40.24 -3.57
N HIS A 39 14.13 40.33 -4.39
CA HIS A 39 13.85 41.51 -5.20
C HIS A 39 13.55 42.75 -4.34
N ILE A 40 12.74 42.60 -3.28
CA ILE A 40 12.42 43.70 -2.35
C ILE A 40 13.68 44.19 -1.62
N ALA A 41 14.53 43.26 -1.15
CA ALA A 41 15.78 43.60 -0.46
C ALA A 41 16.81 44.27 -1.39
N SER A 42 16.84 43.85 -2.66
CA SER A 42 17.75 44.37 -3.69
C SER A 42 17.41 45.80 -4.14
N LYS A 43 16.16 46.28 -3.94
CA LYS A 43 15.73 47.62 -4.36
C LYS A 43 16.60 48.76 -3.79
N ASN A 44 17.20 48.55 -2.61
CA ASN A 44 18.04 49.52 -1.93
C ASN A 44 19.56 49.20 -2.03
N SER A 45 19.95 48.13 -2.71
CA SER A 45 21.36 47.73 -2.88
C SER A 45 21.90 48.15 -4.25
N ASN A 46 23.23 48.13 -4.40
CA ASN A 46 23.89 48.47 -5.65
C ASN A 46 23.72 47.39 -6.73
N THR A 47 23.36 46.17 -6.33
CA THR A 47 23.10 45.02 -7.21
C THR A 47 21.59 44.84 -7.36
N LYS A 48 21.03 45.38 -8.45
CA LYS A 48 19.63 45.15 -8.81
C LYS A 48 19.44 43.72 -9.28
N VAL A 49 18.55 42.98 -8.62
CA VAL A 49 18.17 41.61 -8.94
C VAL A 49 16.75 41.66 -9.46
N ASP A 50 16.59 41.33 -10.74
CA ASP A 50 15.28 41.21 -11.35
C ASP A 50 14.59 39.95 -10.87
N PHE A 51 13.35 40.11 -10.39
CA PHE A 51 12.55 39.01 -9.86
C PHE A 51 12.44 37.85 -10.87
N LEU A 52 12.17 38.17 -12.14
CA LEU A 52 11.93 37.19 -13.19
C LEU A 52 13.20 36.40 -13.51
N GLU A 53 14.37 37.06 -13.53
CA GLU A 53 15.67 36.41 -13.76
C GLU A 53 16.06 35.50 -12.58
N ALA A 54 15.90 35.99 -11.35
CA ALA A 54 16.16 35.19 -10.15
C ALA A 54 15.21 33.98 -10.06
N PHE A 55 13.93 34.18 -10.37
CA PHE A 55 12.93 33.12 -10.36
C PHE A 55 13.20 32.06 -11.44
N ILE A 56 13.44 32.48 -12.69
CA ILE A 56 13.75 31.54 -13.79
C ILE A 56 15.04 30.77 -13.48
N GLY A 57 16.10 31.48 -13.06
CA GLY A 57 17.41 30.89 -12.79
C GLY A 57 17.37 29.74 -11.78
N GLY A 58 16.69 29.91 -10.64
CA GLY A 58 16.61 28.81 -9.67
C GLY A 58 15.44 27.85 -9.88
N SER A 59 14.38 28.25 -10.60
CA SER A 59 13.30 27.32 -10.94
C SER A 59 13.78 26.16 -11.81
N TYR A 60 14.77 26.39 -12.69
CA TYR A 60 15.34 25.35 -13.53
C TYR A 60 15.97 24.20 -12.71
N PHE A 61 16.61 24.51 -11.59
CA PHE A 61 17.26 23.50 -10.75
C PHE A 61 16.30 22.88 -9.74
N ILE A 62 15.36 23.66 -9.21
CA ILE A 62 14.50 23.21 -8.11
C ILE A 62 13.20 22.62 -8.64
N SER A 63 12.45 23.31 -9.51
CA SER A 63 11.09 22.89 -9.86
C SER A 63 11.03 21.97 -11.08
N LEU A 64 11.90 22.18 -12.07
CA LEU A 64 11.92 21.37 -13.31
C LEU A 64 12.09 19.86 -13.08
N PRO A 65 13.05 19.35 -12.28
CA PRO A 65 13.19 17.91 -12.09
C PRO A 65 11.97 17.27 -11.42
N PHE A 66 11.30 17.98 -10.49
CA PHE A 66 10.08 17.48 -9.86
C PHE A 66 8.87 17.52 -10.79
N LEU A 67 8.77 18.55 -11.64
CA LEU A 67 7.74 18.62 -12.68
C LEU A 67 7.90 17.46 -13.67
N LEU A 68 9.12 17.20 -14.13
CA LEU A 68 9.40 16.06 -15.02
C LEU A 68 9.07 14.73 -14.33
N CYS A 69 9.44 14.55 -13.07
CA CYS A 69 9.12 13.35 -12.30
C CYS A 69 7.60 13.14 -12.16
N TRP A 70 6.85 14.20 -11.88
CA TRP A 70 5.39 14.17 -11.82
C TRP A 70 4.76 13.85 -13.18
N LEU A 71 5.22 14.50 -14.25
CA LEU A 71 4.70 14.33 -15.60
C LEU A 71 4.98 12.91 -16.13
N ILE A 72 6.18 12.37 -15.90
CA ILE A 72 6.53 10.99 -16.24
C ILE A 72 5.65 10.00 -15.47
N GLY A 73 5.47 10.21 -14.15
CA GLY A 73 4.58 9.38 -13.33
C GLY A 73 3.14 9.39 -13.84
N HIS A 74 2.62 10.57 -14.19
CA HIS A 74 1.26 10.74 -14.68
C HIS A 74 1.05 10.09 -16.06
N ILE A 75 2.01 10.24 -16.99
CA ILE A 75 1.95 9.61 -18.31
C ILE A 75 2.00 8.08 -18.19
N VAL A 76 2.89 7.54 -17.37
CA VAL A 76 3.04 6.09 -17.22
C VAL A 76 1.80 5.47 -16.60
N ILE A 77 1.17 6.12 -15.61
CA ILE A 77 -0.05 5.61 -14.96
C ILE A 77 -1.26 5.69 -15.91
N ASN A 78 -1.46 6.82 -16.59
CA ASN A 78 -2.68 7.04 -17.37
C ASN A 78 -2.62 6.44 -18.78
N HIS A 79 -1.45 6.45 -19.42
CA HIS A 79 -1.31 6.05 -20.82
C HIS A 79 -0.79 4.62 -20.97
N PHE A 80 -0.06 4.10 -19.97
CA PHE A 80 0.54 2.77 -20.03
C PHE A 80 0.24 1.91 -18.79
N PRO A 81 -1.05 1.58 -18.54
CA PRO A 81 -1.42 0.74 -17.41
C PRO A 81 -0.74 -0.63 -17.45
N ARG A 82 -0.43 -1.17 -18.64
CA ARG A 82 0.31 -2.44 -18.80
C ARG A 82 1.77 -2.41 -18.31
N ILE A 83 2.43 -1.25 -18.35
CA ILE A 83 3.85 -1.12 -17.95
C ILE A 83 3.95 -1.04 -16.42
N TRP A 84 3.02 -0.31 -15.81
CA TRP A 84 2.99 -0.06 -14.38
C TRP A 84 2.26 -1.13 -13.58
N PHE A 85 1.08 -1.55 -14.04
CA PHE A 85 0.24 -2.52 -13.35
C PHE A 85 0.63 -3.93 -13.77
N ARG A 86 1.53 -4.53 -12.99
CA ARG A 86 1.71 -5.99 -13.04
C ARG A 86 0.68 -6.62 -12.11
N PRO A 87 -0.10 -7.62 -12.58
CA PRO A 87 -1.00 -8.33 -11.70
C PRO A 87 -0.19 -8.89 -10.52
N PRO A 88 -0.73 -8.84 -9.30
CA PRO A 88 -0.07 -9.43 -8.14
C PRO A 88 0.23 -10.90 -8.45
N LYS A 89 1.33 -11.44 -7.90
CA LYS A 89 1.87 -12.78 -8.23
C LYS A 89 0.91 -13.95 -7.88
N GLY A 90 -0.26 -13.63 -7.36
CA GLY A 90 -1.32 -14.53 -6.91
C GLY A 90 -1.79 -14.14 -5.50
N PRO A 91 -2.86 -14.75 -5.00
CA PRO A 91 -3.28 -14.57 -3.61
C PRO A 91 -2.21 -15.13 -2.67
N LEU A 92 -1.95 -14.47 -1.54
CA LEU A 92 -1.10 -14.98 -0.48
C LEU A 92 -1.79 -16.10 0.29
N TRP A 93 -3.10 -15.95 0.47
CA TRP A 93 -3.96 -16.93 1.10
C TRP A 93 -5.36 -16.83 0.51
N GLU A 94 -6.06 -17.97 0.54
CA GLU A 94 -7.43 -18.10 0.12
C GLU A 94 -8.23 -18.86 1.19
N LEU A 95 -9.38 -18.32 1.54
CA LEU A 95 -10.38 -18.95 2.39
C LEU A 95 -11.55 -19.39 1.52
N ASN A 96 -11.73 -20.69 1.36
CA ASN A 96 -12.83 -21.23 0.58
C ASN A 96 -13.97 -21.67 1.50
N ARG A 97 -15.03 -20.87 1.53
CA ARG A 97 -16.25 -21.17 2.29
C ARG A 97 -16.88 -22.50 1.87
N ARG A 98 -16.94 -22.81 0.57
CA ARG A 98 -17.66 -24.01 0.07
C ARG A 98 -17.01 -25.31 0.55
N THR A 99 -15.70 -25.31 0.70
CA THR A 99 -14.93 -26.50 1.09
C THR A 99 -14.46 -26.46 2.54
N GLY A 100 -14.57 -25.31 3.23
CA GLY A 100 -14.02 -25.12 4.58
C GLY A 100 -12.48 -25.13 4.63
N LEU A 101 -11.82 -24.97 3.47
CA LEU A 101 -10.36 -25.08 3.34
C LEU A 101 -9.69 -23.71 3.34
N VAL A 102 -8.50 -23.67 3.92
CA VAL A 102 -7.56 -22.56 3.92
C VAL A 102 -6.39 -22.95 3.03
N THR A 103 -6.13 -22.18 1.98
CA THR A 103 -4.98 -22.37 1.10
C THR A 103 -3.98 -21.24 1.34
N ILE A 104 -2.73 -21.60 1.65
CA ILE A 104 -1.61 -20.67 1.82
C ILE A 104 -0.66 -20.87 0.64
N PHE A 105 -0.36 -19.78 -0.07
CA PHE A 105 0.53 -19.83 -1.24
C PHE A 105 1.93 -19.37 -0.85
N GLY A 106 2.88 -20.29 -0.85
CA GLY A 106 4.28 -20.07 -0.54
C GLY A 106 5.08 -19.61 -1.76
N TYR A 107 5.24 -18.29 -1.92
CA TYR A 107 6.09 -17.72 -2.99
C TYR A 107 7.58 -17.64 -2.58
N LYS A 108 8.18 -18.72 -2.06
CA LYS A 108 9.61 -18.74 -1.70
C LYS A 108 10.48 -18.77 -2.97
N ARG A 109 11.10 -17.62 -3.29
CA ARG A 109 12.25 -17.40 -4.22
C ARG A 109 12.46 -18.45 -5.33
N HIS A 110 11.45 -18.65 -6.18
CA HIS A 110 11.51 -19.44 -7.41
C HIS A 110 12.36 -18.76 -8.49
N ARG A 111 13.70 -18.87 -8.39
CA ARG A 111 14.60 -18.51 -9.51
C ARG A 111 14.85 -19.69 -10.46
N LYS A 112 14.45 -20.93 -10.12
CA LYS A 112 14.76 -22.13 -10.92
C LYS A 112 13.61 -23.13 -11.14
N GLU A 113 12.60 -23.21 -10.27
CA GLU A 113 11.46 -24.13 -10.45
C GLU A 113 10.14 -23.35 -10.38
N ARG A 114 9.28 -23.51 -11.38
CA ARG A 114 7.97 -22.81 -11.49
C ARG A 114 6.87 -23.48 -10.65
N VAL A 115 7.21 -24.15 -9.55
CA VAL A 115 6.24 -24.87 -8.72
C VAL A 115 5.86 -23.96 -7.56
N ILE A 116 4.63 -23.45 -7.53
CA ILE A 116 4.12 -22.70 -6.38
C ILE A 116 3.86 -23.72 -5.27
N ASP A 117 4.43 -23.50 -4.09
CA ASP A 117 4.15 -24.33 -2.93
C ASP A 117 2.78 -23.94 -2.37
N GLU A 118 1.81 -24.87 -2.41
CA GLU A 118 0.44 -24.64 -1.97
C GLU A 118 0.17 -25.51 -0.75
N PHE A 119 -0.03 -24.87 0.41
CA PHE A 119 -0.42 -25.57 1.62
C PHE A 119 -1.94 -25.46 1.79
N ILE A 120 -2.62 -26.60 1.83
CA ILE A 120 -4.08 -26.68 1.95
C ILE A 120 -4.41 -27.44 3.22
N ALA A 121 -5.11 -26.79 4.15
CA ALA A 121 -5.58 -27.40 5.39
C ALA A 121 -6.98 -26.91 5.76
N PRO A 122 -7.77 -27.69 6.50
CA PRO A 122 -9.09 -27.28 6.93
C PRO A 122 -9.04 -26.20 8.02
N PHE A 123 -10.03 -25.30 8.04
CA PHE A 123 -10.02 -24.14 8.94
C PHE A 123 -10.00 -24.50 10.43
N TYR A 124 -10.62 -25.62 10.84
CA TYR A 124 -10.65 -26.05 12.24
C TYR A 124 -9.26 -26.47 12.79
N GLU A 125 -8.26 -26.66 11.92
CA GLU A 125 -6.88 -26.96 12.32
C GLU A 125 -6.05 -25.69 12.57
N PHE A 126 -6.64 -24.51 12.36
CA PHE A 126 -6.02 -23.23 12.63
C PHE A 126 -6.50 -22.66 13.96
N ASP A 127 -5.54 -22.39 14.84
CA ASP A 127 -5.78 -21.69 16.10
C ASP A 127 -5.48 -20.19 15.91
N ALA A 128 -6.34 -19.34 16.48
CA ALA A 128 -6.23 -17.89 16.39
C ALA A 128 -5.40 -17.32 17.55
N TYR A 129 -4.36 -16.57 17.20
CA TYR A 129 -3.48 -15.89 18.13
C TYR A 129 -3.57 -14.38 17.93
N MET A 130 -3.65 -13.63 19.02
CA MET A 130 -3.49 -12.19 18.99
C MET A 130 -2.00 -11.85 19.07
N ILE A 131 -1.50 -11.12 18.09
CA ILE A 131 -0.12 -10.64 18.06
C ILE A 131 -0.08 -9.14 18.35
N THR A 132 0.86 -8.73 19.20
CA THR A 132 1.12 -7.32 19.51
C THR A 132 2.43 -6.92 18.88
N THR A 133 2.37 -6.09 17.84
CA THR A 133 3.56 -5.56 17.19
C THR A 133 3.80 -4.16 17.71
N HIS A 134 4.97 -3.93 18.29
CA HIS A 134 5.38 -2.60 18.75
C HIS A 134 6.18 -1.94 17.64
N ASP A 135 5.68 -0.82 17.12
CA ASP A 135 6.40 0.04 16.19
C ASP A 135 6.69 1.40 16.85
N ARG A 136 7.56 2.21 16.24
CA ARG A 136 7.93 3.55 16.70
C ARG A 136 6.74 4.51 16.84
N HIS A 137 5.62 4.18 16.20
CA HIS A 137 4.39 4.97 16.16
C HIS A 137 3.28 4.44 17.08
N GLY A 138 3.48 3.31 17.77
CA GLY A 138 2.49 2.73 18.69
C GLY A 138 2.53 1.21 18.78
N CYS A 139 1.65 0.65 19.60
CA CYS A 139 1.35 -0.78 19.61
C CYS A 139 0.21 -1.06 18.63
N TYR A 140 0.33 -2.14 17.86
CA TYR A 140 -0.73 -2.60 16.96
C TYR A 140 -1.10 -4.03 17.29
N HIS A 141 -2.40 -4.26 17.42
CA HIS A 141 -2.98 -5.58 17.66
C HIS A 141 -3.37 -6.20 16.31
N GLY A 142 -2.77 -7.33 15.98
CA GLY A 142 -3.06 -8.12 14.77
C GLY A 142 -3.62 -9.49 15.09
N LEU A 143 -4.33 -10.09 14.13
CA LEU A 143 -4.77 -11.48 14.18
C LEU A 143 -3.80 -12.36 13.38
N LEU A 144 -3.33 -13.44 14.00
CA LEU A 144 -2.49 -14.46 13.39
C LEU A 144 -3.22 -15.81 13.46
N LEU A 145 -3.41 -16.47 12.33
CA LEU A 145 -3.84 -17.88 12.32
C LEU A 145 -2.59 -18.76 12.21
N GLN A 146 -2.43 -19.68 13.15
CA GLN A 146 -1.35 -20.66 13.11
C GLN A 146 -1.94 -22.06 12.99
N HIS A 147 -1.38 -22.84 12.08
CA HIS A 147 -1.76 -24.23 11.93
C HIS A 147 -1.29 -25.04 13.15
N ARG A 148 -2.14 -25.95 13.65
CA ARG A 148 -1.86 -26.73 14.87
C ARG A 148 -0.72 -27.74 14.69
N TYR A 149 -0.63 -28.34 13.51
CA TYR A 149 0.31 -29.44 13.23
C TYR A 149 1.55 -29.02 12.44
N GLU A 150 1.50 -27.87 11.78
CA GLU A 150 2.61 -27.38 10.95
C GLU A 150 2.97 -25.96 11.33
N GLU A 151 4.20 -25.55 11.04
CA GLU A 151 4.67 -24.19 11.32
C GLU A 151 4.10 -23.11 10.37
N GLN A 152 3.04 -23.43 9.61
CA GLN A 152 2.39 -22.51 8.70
C GLN A 152 1.57 -21.48 9.47
N ARG A 153 1.78 -20.20 9.14
CA ARG A 153 1.14 -19.07 9.82
C ARG A 153 0.63 -18.06 8.80
N ILE A 154 -0.60 -17.59 8.98
CA ILE A 154 -1.22 -16.53 8.18
C ILE A 154 -1.36 -15.30 9.05
N ASN A 155 -0.70 -14.22 8.64
CA ASN A 155 -0.80 -12.94 9.33
C ASN A 155 -1.86 -12.06 8.66
N PHE A 156 -2.92 -11.72 9.40
CA PHE A 156 -4.00 -10.85 8.94
C PHE A 156 -3.77 -9.38 9.28
N HIS A 157 -2.58 -9.00 9.75
CA HIS A 157 -2.22 -7.60 10.01
C HIS A 157 -2.42 -6.71 8.77
N ALA A 158 -2.34 -7.24 7.55
CA ALA A 158 -2.59 -6.44 6.35
C ALA A 158 -4.07 -6.04 6.15
N LEU A 159 -5.02 -6.72 6.80
CA LEU A 159 -6.44 -6.38 6.78
C LEU A 159 -6.82 -5.39 7.88
N LEU A 160 -6.00 -5.28 8.93
CA LEU A 160 -6.24 -4.41 10.07
C LEU A 160 -5.43 -3.13 9.88
N GLY A 161 -6.10 -1.97 9.97
CA GLY A 161 -5.40 -0.69 10.02
C GLY A 161 -4.55 -0.57 11.29
N PRO A 162 -3.54 0.32 11.31
CA PRO A 162 -2.75 0.63 12.50
C PRO A 162 -3.64 1.35 13.53
N ASP A 163 -4.43 0.57 14.27
CA ASP A 163 -5.33 1.06 15.32
C ASP A 163 -5.04 0.30 16.63
N ASP A 164 -5.13 1.01 17.76
CA ASP A 164 -4.80 0.51 19.11
C ASP A 164 -5.94 -0.35 19.72
N PHE A 165 -7.02 -0.57 18.97
CA PHE A 165 -8.20 -1.26 19.49
C PHE A 165 -8.09 -2.78 19.37
N GLN A 166 -7.86 -3.45 20.50
CA GLN A 166 -7.90 -4.92 20.65
C GLN A 166 -9.20 -5.56 20.15
N GLN A 167 -10.31 -4.81 20.11
CA GLN A 167 -11.60 -5.29 19.66
C GLN A 167 -11.63 -5.66 18.17
N ARG A 168 -10.76 -5.06 17.34
CA ARG A 168 -10.77 -5.32 15.89
C ARG A 168 -10.24 -6.70 15.50
N PRO A 169 -9.12 -7.20 16.06
CA PRO A 169 -8.73 -8.60 15.90
C PRO A 169 -9.81 -9.60 16.30
N CYS A 170 -10.52 -9.34 17.42
CA CYS A 170 -11.61 -10.21 17.88
C CYS A 170 -12.80 -10.18 16.91
N ALA A 171 -13.24 -9.00 16.48
CA ALA A 171 -14.32 -8.86 15.49
C ALA A 171 -13.95 -9.50 14.14
N LEU A 172 -12.68 -9.42 13.74
CA LEU A 172 -12.19 -10.09 12.54
C LEU A 172 -12.22 -11.62 12.69
N TRP A 173 -11.89 -12.14 13.87
CA TRP A 173 -11.98 -13.56 14.17
C TRP A 173 -13.42 -14.06 14.15
N ASP A 174 -14.34 -13.36 14.82
CA ASP A 174 -15.78 -13.69 14.79
C ASP A 174 -16.32 -13.66 13.36
N PHE A 175 -15.89 -12.68 12.56
CA PHE A 175 -16.22 -12.61 11.15
C PHE A 175 -15.69 -13.82 10.37
N LEU A 176 -14.44 -14.23 10.58
CA LEU A 176 -13.84 -15.38 9.92
C LEU A 176 -14.56 -16.69 10.30
N GLN A 177 -14.91 -16.86 11.57
CA GLN A 177 -15.71 -18.00 12.03
C GLN A 177 -17.06 -18.06 11.31
N ASN A 178 -17.81 -16.96 11.29
CA ASN A 178 -19.11 -16.87 10.62
C ASN A 178 -18.99 -17.06 9.10
N TYR A 179 -17.90 -16.59 8.48
CA TYR A 179 -17.66 -16.73 7.05
C TYR A 179 -17.35 -18.19 6.66
N MET A 180 -16.57 -18.89 7.49
CA MET A 180 -16.18 -20.28 7.26
C MET A 180 -17.27 -21.27 7.67
N ASP A 181 -18.22 -20.85 8.51
CA ASP A 181 -19.40 -21.64 8.82
C ASP A 181 -20.33 -21.72 7.58
N THR A 182 -20.39 -22.92 7.01
CA THR A 182 -21.23 -23.24 5.85
C THR A 182 -22.70 -23.42 6.21
N SER A 183 -23.04 -23.50 7.50
CA SER A 183 -24.40 -23.80 7.96
C SER A 183 -25.32 -22.57 7.99
N GLY A 184 -24.77 -21.35 8.04
CA GLY A 184 -25.52 -20.09 8.05
C GLY A 184 -25.77 -19.47 6.67
N PRO A 185 -26.77 -18.58 6.51
CA PRO A 185 -26.90 -17.73 5.33
C PRO A 185 -25.67 -16.82 5.18
N ILE A 186 -25.40 -16.36 3.94
CA ILE A 186 -24.27 -15.46 3.65
C ILE A 186 -24.40 -14.21 4.53
N PRO A 187 -23.37 -13.81 5.30
CA PRO A 187 -23.41 -12.52 6.00
C PRO A 187 -23.50 -11.40 4.96
N ASP A 188 -24.54 -10.57 5.05
CA ASP A 188 -24.82 -9.45 4.14
C ASP A 188 -23.75 -8.36 4.25
N ILE A 189 -22.63 -8.55 3.55
CA ILE A 189 -21.62 -7.50 3.35
C ILE A 189 -21.76 -6.99 1.92
N PRO A 190 -22.02 -5.69 1.71
CA PRO A 190 -22.27 -5.11 0.37
C PRO A 190 -21.06 -5.15 -0.58
N LEU A 191 -19.90 -5.65 -0.16
CA LEU A 191 -18.68 -5.71 -0.97
C LEU A 191 -18.62 -6.88 -1.96
N PHE A 192 -19.54 -7.86 -1.89
CA PHE A 192 -19.41 -9.12 -2.65
C PHE A 192 -20.51 -9.40 -3.70
N VAL A 193 -21.45 -8.48 -3.94
CA VAL A 193 -22.55 -8.71 -4.90
C VAL A 193 -22.20 -8.28 -6.34
N SER A 194 -21.05 -7.62 -6.59
CA SER A 194 -20.72 -7.07 -7.92
C SER A 194 -19.71 -7.88 -8.76
N ALA A 195 -19.52 -9.16 -8.48
CA ALA A 195 -18.68 -10.02 -9.32
C ALA A 195 -19.32 -11.40 -9.55
N SER A 196 -20.46 -11.38 -10.25
CA SER A 196 -21.00 -12.52 -10.99
C SER A 196 -21.27 -12.09 -12.42
#